data_AF-A0A0D1ZPB3-F1
#
_entry.id   AF-A0A0D1ZPB3-F1
#
_cell.length_a   1.000
_cell.length_b   1.000
_cell.length_c   1.000
_cell.angle_alpha   90.00
_cell.angle_beta   90.00
_cell.angle_gamma   90.00
#
_symmetry.space_group_name_H-M   'P 1'
#
loop_
_entity.id
_entity.type
_entity.pdbx_description
1 polymer ?
#
loop_
_entity_poly.entity_id
_entity_poly.type
_entity_poly.pdbx_seq_one_letter_code
_entity_poly.pdbx_strand_id
1 'polypeptide(L)'
;MRVTAAAPAARRYLTYRVSCAPSFRTSSFTQSHPLLPLNSSSSSSQSKFQSCTTPIIVRLFNTSSPTMSSSSFFDAVKARRTYYQLSHESTIPDSKIIELVQDTVKHTPSSFNSQSARVVVLLGDEHTKLWEEIVKPAVKAVAPAEAWAASEQRLNGFKAGYGTVLFYEDPADVAKLQETFPLYADKFPQWSEHTSAMHQYILWTALEAEGLGANLQHYNPLIDQQIASTYNVDPKWSLKAQLVFGKPAGQPGEKTFKPIDERVAVHGAKN
;
A
#
# COMPACT_ATOMS: atom_id res chain seq x y z
N MET A 1 15.66 17.67 -50.68
CA MET A 1 17.00 18.04 -50.15
C MET A 1 17.52 16.92 -49.26
N ARG A 2 18.83 16.68 -49.21
CA ARG A 2 19.45 15.80 -48.20
C ARG A 2 19.87 16.65 -47.00
N VAL A 3 19.57 16.20 -45.79
CA VAL A 3 20.19 16.72 -44.55
C VAL A 3 21.09 15.62 -44.01
N THR A 4 22.37 15.90 -43.87
CA THR A 4 23.40 14.94 -43.44
C THR A 4 23.50 14.88 -41.92
N ALA A 5 23.63 13.67 -41.36
CA ALA A 5 23.91 13.48 -39.95
C ALA A 5 25.30 14.02 -39.57
N ALA A 6 25.42 14.58 -38.36
CA ALA A 6 26.69 15.02 -37.78
C ALA A 6 27.25 13.97 -36.80
N ALA A 7 28.58 13.83 -36.75
CA ALA A 7 29.27 12.89 -35.88
C ALA A 7 29.46 13.42 -34.44
N PRO A 8 29.61 12.55 -33.42
CA PRO A 8 29.66 12.96 -32.02
C PRO A 8 31.01 13.56 -31.59
N ALA A 9 30.97 14.52 -30.67
CA ALA A 9 32.14 15.13 -30.05
C ALA A 9 32.76 14.24 -28.94
N ALA A 10 34.06 14.42 -28.69
CA ALA A 10 34.87 13.49 -27.90
C ALA A 10 34.72 13.61 -26.37
N ARG A 11 34.92 12.48 -25.67
CA ARG A 11 35.03 12.40 -24.20
C ARG A 11 36.17 13.25 -23.64
N ARG A 12 35.94 13.85 -22.47
CA ARG A 12 37.01 14.19 -21.51
C ARG A 12 36.70 13.53 -20.17
N TYR A 13 37.63 12.73 -19.66
CA TYR A 13 37.59 12.18 -18.31
C TYR A 13 38.28 13.14 -17.35
N LEU A 14 37.65 13.47 -16.21
CA LEU A 14 38.36 14.01 -15.05
C LEU A 14 38.83 12.85 -14.18
N THR A 15 40.13 12.75 -13.95
CA THR A 15 40.73 11.81 -13.00
C THR A 15 40.92 12.46 -11.64
N TYR A 16 40.14 12.06 -10.64
CA TYR A 16 40.44 12.39 -9.25
C TYR A 16 41.26 11.27 -8.61
N ARG A 17 42.48 11.61 -8.17
CA ARG A 17 43.26 10.81 -7.20
C ARG A 17 43.10 11.44 -5.83
N VAL A 18 42.88 10.61 -4.81
CA VAL A 18 43.08 10.97 -3.40
C VAL A 18 43.95 9.87 -2.78
N SER A 19 45.06 10.27 -2.15
CA SER A 19 46.04 9.36 -1.54
C SER A 19 45.64 8.96 -0.12
N CYS A 20 46.30 7.95 0.45
CA CYS A 20 46.00 7.41 1.78
C CYS A 20 47.26 7.31 2.67
N ALA A 21 47.04 7.34 4.00
CA ALA A 21 47.99 7.04 5.10
C ALA A 21 49.15 8.06 5.33
N PRO A 22 49.91 8.02 6.47
CA PRO A 22 49.75 7.20 7.70
C PRO A 22 49.85 7.93 9.09
N SER A 23 49.23 7.29 10.09
CA SER A 23 49.52 7.18 11.56
C SER A 23 50.72 7.89 12.26
N PHE A 24 50.53 8.43 13.49
CA PHE A 24 51.01 7.84 14.80
C PHE A 24 51.00 8.77 16.06
N ARG A 25 50.54 8.24 17.24
CA ARG A 25 50.96 8.49 18.68
C ARG A 25 51.01 9.97 19.22
N THR A 26 51.02 10.36 20.52
CA THR A 26 50.89 9.88 21.94
C THR A 26 50.80 11.15 22.84
N SER A 27 50.39 11.24 24.13
CA SER A 27 49.83 10.41 25.24
C SER A 27 49.29 11.42 26.32
N SER A 28 49.12 11.29 27.66
CA SER A 28 49.23 10.28 28.77
C SER A 28 48.52 10.88 30.04
N PHE A 29 48.71 10.30 31.25
CA PHE A 29 48.28 10.78 32.61
C PHE A 29 46.76 10.71 32.96
N THR A 30 46.29 10.21 34.12
CA THR A 30 46.95 9.57 35.29
C THR A 30 46.03 8.55 36.03
N GLN A 31 46.59 7.77 36.97
CA GLN A 31 45.96 6.71 37.79
C GLN A 31 44.99 7.23 38.89
N SER A 32 44.04 6.42 39.41
CA SER A 32 44.31 5.46 40.52
C SER A 32 43.11 4.54 40.89
N HIS A 33 43.42 3.42 41.57
CA HIS A 33 42.50 2.42 42.16
C HIS A 33 42.89 2.13 43.62
N PRO A 34 41.95 1.70 44.48
CA PRO A 34 41.95 0.32 45.01
C PRO A 34 40.53 -0.32 44.94
N LEU A 35 40.33 -1.59 44.56
CA LEU A 35 40.69 -2.90 45.16
C LEU A 35 39.77 -3.38 46.30
N LEU A 36 39.23 -4.59 46.10
CA LEU A 36 38.42 -5.39 47.03
C LEU A 36 39.30 -6.30 47.91
N PRO A 37 38.74 -6.88 48.98
CA PRO A 37 39.07 -8.23 49.40
C PRO A 37 37.86 -9.18 49.31
N LEU A 38 38.08 -10.36 48.72
CA LEU A 38 37.22 -11.54 48.92
C LEU A 38 37.57 -12.21 50.26
N ASN A 39 36.59 -12.83 50.91
CA ASN A 39 36.83 -13.74 52.04
C ASN A 39 36.15 -15.09 51.77
N SER A 40 36.79 -16.19 52.16
CA SER A 40 36.34 -17.55 51.88
C SER A 40 36.73 -18.49 53.02
N SER A 41 35.75 -19.18 53.60
CA SER A 41 35.96 -20.40 54.39
C SER A 41 34.66 -21.19 54.48
N SER A 42 34.79 -22.50 54.62
CA SER A 42 33.70 -23.47 54.50
C SER A 42 33.27 -24.05 55.84
N SER A 43 32.00 -24.43 55.94
CA SER A 43 31.58 -25.55 56.79
C SER A 43 30.34 -26.23 56.19
N SER A 44 30.09 -27.48 56.60
CA SER A 44 29.18 -28.41 55.93
C SER A 44 27.77 -28.42 56.52
N SER A 45 26.76 -28.52 55.65
CA SER A 45 25.46 -29.08 56.00
C SER A 45 24.95 -29.95 54.84
N GLN A 46 24.44 -31.14 55.16
CA GLN A 46 23.92 -32.08 54.18
C GLN A 46 22.45 -31.78 53.88
N SER A 47 22.08 -31.69 52.61
CA SER A 47 20.68 -31.79 52.17
C SER A 47 20.54 -32.83 51.05
N LYS A 48 19.36 -33.44 50.95
CA LYS A 48 19.14 -34.64 50.14
C LYS A 48 18.74 -34.25 48.71
N PHE A 49 19.57 -34.59 47.72
CA PHE A 49 19.16 -34.54 46.32
C PHE A 49 18.10 -35.61 46.05
N GLN A 50 16.82 -35.22 46.03
CA GLN A 50 15.78 -36.02 45.41
C GLN A 50 15.93 -35.92 43.88
N SER A 51 16.06 -37.08 43.23
CA SER A 51 16.05 -37.13 41.76
C SER A 51 14.63 -36.87 41.27
N CYS A 52 14.38 -35.67 40.75
CA CYS A 52 13.11 -35.28 40.15
C CYS A 52 13.23 -35.39 38.63
N THR A 53 13.09 -36.60 38.10
CA THR A 53 13.04 -36.87 36.66
C THR A 53 11.69 -36.49 36.06
N THR A 54 11.44 -35.18 35.91
CA THR A 54 10.37 -34.71 35.03
C THR A 54 10.68 -35.10 33.58
N PRO A 55 9.74 -35.73 32.85
CA PRO A 55 9.95 -36.03 31.44
C PRO A 55 9.98 -34.71 30.67
N ILE A 56 11.07 -34.47 29.93
CA ILE A 56 11.12 -33.37 28.96
C ILE A 56 10.19 -33.73 27.81
N ILE A 57 8.94 -33.27 27.89
CA ILE A 57 8.00 -33.33 26.78
C ILE A 57 8.48 -32.34 25.72
N VAL A 58 9.32 -32.84 24.81
CA VAL A 58 9.67 -32.15 23.58
C VAL A 58 8.39 -32.04 22.75
N ARG A 59 7.67 -30.93 22.93
CA ARG A 59 6.61 -30.54 22.00
C ARG A 59 7.27 -30.27 20.65
N LEU A 60 7.22 -31.25 19.75
CA LEU A 60 7.40 -30.99 18.33
C LEU A 60 6.28 -30.04 17.91
N PHE A 61 6.61 -28.75 17.81
CA PHE A 61 5.75 -27.77 17.17
C PHE A 61 5.64 -28.16 15.69
N ASN A 62 4.48 -28.69 15.30
CA ASN A 62 4.20 -28.96 13.91
C ASN A 62 4.06 -27.62 13.16
N THR A 63 5.12 -27.18 12.50
CA THR A 63 5.22 -25.89 11.79
C THR A 63 4.55 -25.90 10.42
N SER A 64 3.60 -26.81 10.18
CA SER A 64 2.79 -26.81 8.96
C SER A 64 1.81 -25.63 8.95
N SER A 65 2.27 -24.48 8.45
CA SER A 65 1.40 -23.35 8.12
C SER A 65 0.23 -23.82 7.26
N PRO A 66 -1.02 -23.41 7.56
CA PRO A 66 -2.18 -23.87 6.80
C PRO A 66 -2.11 -23.38 5.35
N THR A 67 -1.88 -24.31 4.42
CA THR A 67 -1.82 -24.02 2.99
C THR A 67 -3.21 -23.78 2.43
N MET A 68 -3.60 -22.52 2.30
CA MET A 68 -4.82 -22.14 1.57
C MET A 68 -4.71 -22.56 0.10
N SER A 69 -5.81 -23.08 -0.45
CA SER A 69 -5.92 -23.36 -1.89
C SER A 69 -5.87 -22.05 -2.69
N SER A 70 -5.22 -22.08 -3.85
CA SER A 70 -5.28 -20.96 -4.80
C SER A 70 -6.69 -20.78 -5.41
N SER A 71 -7.56 -21.80 -5.33
CA SER A 71 -8.93 -21.71 -5.86
C SER A 71 -9.73 -20.60 -5.21
N SER A 72 -9.85 -20.56 -3.88
CA SER A 72 -10.65 -19.55 -3.17
C SER A 72 -10.15 -18.12 -3.41
N PHE A 73 -8.84 -17.93 -3.56
CA PHE A 73 -8.27 -16.65 -3.99
C PHE A 73 -8.71 -16.30 -5.41
N PHE A 74 -8.52 -17.21 -6.37
CA PHE A 74 -8.90 -16.96 -7.75
C PHE A 74 -10.41 -16.83 -7.97
N ASP A 75 -11.24 -17.42 -7.13
CA ASP A 75 -12.70 -17.30 -7.20
C ASP A 75 -13.16 -15.91 -6.76
N ALA A 76 -12.61 -15.35 -5.67
CA ALA A 76 -12.81 -13.95 -5.31
C ALA A 76 -12.33 -12.99 -6.42
N VAL A 77 -11.15 -13.26 -7.00
CA VAL A 77 -10.59 -12.47 -8.12
C VAL A 77 -11.47 -12.51 -9.39
N LYS A 78 -12.12 -13.64 -9.69
CA LYS A 78 -13.07 -13.76 -10.81
C LYS A 78 -14.38 -13.02 -10.51
N ALA A 79 -14.89 -13.20 -9.29
CA ALA A 79 -16.15 -12.66 -8.80
C ALA A 79 -16.16 -11.13 -8.74
N ARG A 80 -15.00 -10.52 -8.43
CA ARG A 80 -14.82 -9.07 -8.39
C ARG A 80 -15.21 -8.38 -9.72
N ARG A 81 -16.18 -7.46 -9.68
CA ARG A 81 -16.75 -6.72 -10.83
C ARG A 81 -16.94 -5.22 -10.53
N THR A 82 -17.17 -4.44 -11.59
CA THR A 82 -17.57 -3.03 -11.44
C THR A 82 -19.09 -2.92 -11.29
N TYR A 83 -19.53 -2.49 -10.11
CA TYR A 83 -20.93 -2.22 -9.80
C TYR A 83 -21.17 -0.70 -9.78
N TYR A 84 -21.86 -0.19 -10.79
CA TYR A 84 -22.27 1.23 -10.86
C TYR A 84 -23.61 1.51 -10.17
N GLN A 85 -24.46 0.49 -10.02
CA GLN A 85 -25.71 0.57 -9.28
C GLN A 85 -25.48 0.01 -7.88
N LEU A 86 -25.34 0.92 -6.92
CA LEU A 86 -25.14 0.66 -5.50
C LEU A 86 -26.31 1.26 -4.71
N SER A 87 -26.51 0.80 -3.48
CA SER A 87 -27.39 1.43 -2.50
C SER A 87 -26.63 1.88 -1.25
N HIS A 88 -27.23 2.82 -0.51
CA HIS A 88 -26.74 3.39 0.75
C HIS A 88 -26.96 2.43 1.94
N GLU A 89 -26.74 1.15 1.70
CA GLU A 89 -26.74 0.06 2.68
C GLU A 89 -25.40 -0.67 2.60
N SER A 90 -25.00 -1.32 3.70
CA SER A 90 -23.85 -2.24 3.72
C SER A 90 -24.32 -3.66 4.02
N THR A 91 -23.59 -4.66 3.53
CA THR A 91 -23.76 -6.08 3.90
C THR A 91 -23.04 -6.44 5.20
N ILE A 92 -22.13 -5.59 5.67
CA ILE A 92 -21.26 -5.79 6.84
C ILE A 92 -21.18 -4.51 7.71
N PRO A 93 -20.92 -4.62 9.02
CA PRO A 93 -20.77 -3.45 9.89
C PRO A 93 -19.49 -2.66 9.58
N ASP A 94 -19.50 -1.36 9.90
CA ASP A 94 -18.36 -0.45 9.70
C ASP A 94 -17.05 -0.94 10.33
N SER A 95 -17.13 -1.60 11.49
CA SER A 95 -15.96 -2.23 12.12
C SER A 95 -15.25 -3.23 11.20
N LYS A 96 -16.00 -4.01 10.40
CA LYS A 96 -15.45 -4.96 9.45
C LYS A 96 -14.94 -4.27 8.18
N ILE A 97 -15.58 -3.19 7.73
CA ILE A 97 -15.05 -2.35 6.63
C ILE A 97 -13.69 -1.75 7.03
N ILE A 98 -13.59 -1.21 8.24
CA ILE A 98 -12.36 -0.64 8.80
C ILE A 98 -11.28 -1.71 8.98
N GLU A 99 -11.62 -2.90 9.47
CA GLU A 99 -10.74 -4.07 9.54
C GLU A 99 -10.14 -4.41 8.16
N LEU A 100 -10.98 -4.54 7.12
CA LEU A 100 -10.52 -4.84 5.76
C LEU A 100 -9.63 -3.75 5.17
N VAL A 101 -9.89 -2.47 5.46
CA VAL A 101 -9.01 -1.35 5.06
C VAL A 101 -7.67 -1.46 5.76
N GLN A 102 -7.66 -1.68 7.08
CA GLN A 102 -6.43 -1.79 7.88
C GLN A 102 -5.58 -2.97 7.42
N ASP A 103 -6.16 -4.16 7.24
CA ASP A 103 -5.44 -5.33 6.76
C ASP A 103 -4.99 -5.17 5.30
N THR A 104 -5.75 -4.48 4.44
CA THR A 104 -5.27 -4.15 3.09
C THR A 104 -4.02 -3.28 3.13
N VAL A 105 -4.02 -2.18 3.91
CA VAL A 105 -2.87 -1.26 4.03
C VAL A 105 -1.66 -1.93 4.68
N LYS A 106 -1.90 -2.88 5.59
CA LYS A 106 -0.87 -3.60 6.35
C LYS A 106 -0.25 -4.79 5.62
N HIS A 107 -1.00 -5.46 4.73
CA HIS A 107 -0.58 -6.69 4.07
C HIS A 107 -0.38 -6.58 2.55
N THR A 108 -0.69 -5.43 1.94
CA THR A 108 -0.29 -5.15 0.54
C THR A 108 1.21 -4.84 0.47
N PRO A 109 1.99 -5.52 -0.41
CA PRO A 109 3.40 -5.19 -0.57
C PRO A 109 3.59 -3.85 -1.30
N SER A 110 4.64 -3.12 -0.96
CA SER A 110 5.12 -1.94 -1.70
C SER A 110 6.58 -2.09 -2.10
N SER A 111 7.04 -1.27 -3.05
CA SER A 111 8.44 -1.26 -3.46
C SER A 111 9.37 -0.95 -2.29
N PHE A 112 10.37 -1.81 -2.06
CA PHE A 112 11.32 -1.72 -0.93
C PHE A 112 10.65 -1.63 0.46
N ASN A 113 9.39 -2.07 0.59
CA ASN A 113 8.56 -1.92 1.78
C ASN A 113 8.39 -0.44 2.23
N SER A 114 8.32 0.48 1.25
CA SER A 114 8.08 1.92 1.42
C SER A 114 6.91 2.26 2.36
N GLN A 115 5.84 1.46 2.34
CA GLN A 115 4.55 1.78 2.96
C GLN A 115 4.07 3.20 2.62
N SER A 116 4.31 3.65 1.36
CA SER A 116 3.99 4.99 0.87
C SER A 116 2.49 5.25 0.66
N ALA A 117 1.66 4.20 0.65
CA ALA A 117 0.22 4.32 0.54
C ALA A 117 -0.38 5.04 1.78
N ARG A 118 -1.45 5.80 1.55
CA ARG A 118 -2.30 6.39 2.60
C ARG A 118 -3.76 6.25 2.19
N VAL A 119 -4.65 6.12 3.17
CA VAL A 119 -6.08 5.87 2.94
C VAL A 119 -6.93 6.73 3.85
N VAL A 120 -7.99 7.32 3.30
CA VAL A 120 -9.09 7.96 4.06
C VAL A 120 -10.39 7.23 3.74
N VAL A 121 -11.14 6.86 4.77
CA VAL A 121 -12.41 6.12 4.64
C VAL A 121 -13.55 7.05 5.01
N LEU A 122 -14.47 7.27 4.08
CA LEU A 122 -15.68 8.08 4.28
C LEU A 122 -16.91 7.16 4.20
N LEU A 123 -17.79 7.27 5.19
CA LEU A 123 -18.97 6.42 5.39
C LEU A 123 -20.22 7.29 5.58
N GLY A 124 -21.38 6.83 5.09
CA GLY A 124 -22.67 7.47 5.30
C GLY A 124 -22.69 8.95 4.91
N ASP A 125 -22.92 9.84 5.89
CA ASP A 125 -23.04 11.28 5.67
C ASP A 125 -21.76 11.90 5.09
N GLU A 126 -20.57 11.47 5.52
CA GLU A 126 -19.29 11.98 4.98
C GLU A 126 -19.03 11.45 3.55
N HIS A 127 -19.57 10.28 3.19
CA HIS A 127 -19.61 9.82 1.80
C HIS A 127 -20.58 10.68 0.96
N THR A 128 -21.79 10.93 1.47
CA THR A 128 -22.79 11.79 0.82
C THR A 128 -22.24 13.20 0.57
N LYS A 129 -21.57 13.79 1.58
CA LYS A 129 -20.90 15.09 1.55
C LYS A 129 -19.77 15.16 0.52
N LEU A 130 -18.92 14.14 0.41
CA LEU A 130 -17.93 14.04 -0.66
C LEU A 130 -18.59 14.23 -2.03
N TRP A 131 -19.64 13.46 -2.34
CA TRP A 131 -20.21 13.47 -3.68
C TRP A 131 -21.14 14.65 -3.95
N GLU A 132 -21.84 15.20 -2.96
CA GLU A 132 -22.76 16.34 -3.11
C GLU A 132 -22.11 17.71 -2.93
N GLU A 133 -21.18 17.88 -1.98
CA GLU A 133 -20.60 19.20 -1.61
C GLU A 133 -19.18 19.43 -2.15
N ILE A 134 -18.45 18.37 -2.48
CA ILE A 134 -17.08 18.46 -3.02
C ILE A 134 -17.06 18.14 -4.51
N VAL A 135 -17.36 16.89 -4.90
CA VAL A 135 -17.20 16.44 -6.29
C VAL A 135 -18.21 17.12 -7.20
N LYS A 136 -19.51 17.17 -6.84
CA LYS A 136 -20.54 17.73 -7.71
C LYS A 136 -20.30 19.23 -8.05
N PRO A 137 -20.01 20.14 -7.11
CA PRO A 137 -19.73 21.53 -7.44
C PRO A 137 -18.45 21.70 -8.27
N ALA A 138 -17.38 20.97 -7.93
CA ALA A 138 -16.11 21.04 -8.66
C ALA A 138 -16.25 20.57 -10.12
N VAL A 139 -16.99 19.47 -10.37
CA VAL A 139 -17.31 19.02 -11.73
C VAL A 139 -18.22 20.03 -12.44
N LYS A 140 -19.18 20.64 -11.75
CA LYS A 140 -20.09 21.65 -12.34
C LYS A 140 -19.37 22.91 -12.81
N ALA A 141 -18.25 23.27 -12.17
CA ALA A 141 -17.44 24.42 -12.55
C ALA A 141 -16.63 24.20 -13.84
N VAL A 142 -16.45 22.94 -14.30
CA VAL A 142 -15.64 22.59 -15.49
C VAL A 142 -16.40 21.85 -16.60
N ALA A 143 -17.60 21.33 -16.31
CA ALA A 143 -18.41 20.59 -17.27
C ALA A 143 -19.10 21.51 -18.29
N PRO A 144 -19.11 21.16 -19.59
CA PRO A 144 -19.98 21.81 -20.58
C PRO A 144 -21.46 21.68 -20.17
N ALA A 145 -22.26 22.73 -20.42
CA ALA A 145 -23.64 22.80 -19.96
C ALA A 145 -24.52 21.67 -20.54
N GLU A 146 -24.28 21.32 -21.80
CA GLU A 146 -24.91 20.21 -22.52
C GLU A 146 -24.52 18.83 -21.96
N ALA A 147 -23.36 18.71 -21.31
CA ALA A 147 -22.89 17.48 -20.67
C ALA A 147 -23.28 17.38 -19.18
N TRP A 148 -23.83 18.45 -18.58
CA TRP A 148 -24.11 18.51 -17.15
C TRP A 148 -25.10 17.43 -16.69
N ALA A 149 -26.23 17.26 -17.38
CA ALA A 149 -27.29 16.35 -16.95
C ALA A 149 -26.80 14.88 -16.84
N ALA A 150 -26.00 14.42 -17.80
CA ALA A 150 -25.40 13.08 -17.77
C ALA A 150 -24.31 12.95 -16.68
N SER A 151 -23.59 14.03 -16.40
CA SER A 151 -22.58 14.10 -15.34
C SER A 151 -23.23 14.05 -13.96
N GLU A 152 -24.30 14.83 -13.75
CA GLU A 152 -25.09 14.85 -12.52
C GLU A 152 -25.77 13.50 -12.25
N GLN A 153 -26.34 12.86 -13.27
CA GLN A 153 -26.90 11.51 -13.13
C GLN A 153 -25.83 10.50 -12.66
N ARG A 154 -24.60 10.57 -13.20
CA ARG A 154 -23.49 9.69 -12.79
C ARG A 154 -23.03 9.97 -11.36
N LEU A 155 -22.87 11.25 -10.99
CA LEU A 155 -22.49 11.67 -9.64
C LEU A 155 -23.53 11.27 -8.59
N ASN A 156 -24.82 11.41 -8.90
CA ASN A 156 -25.91 10.93 -8.04
C ASN A 156 -25.87 9.39 -7.88
N GLY A 157 -25.43 8.65 -8.91
CA GLY A 157 -25.19 7.21 -8.82
C GLY A 157 -24.02 6.82 -7.90
N PHE A 158 -22.96 7.64 -7.84
CA PHE A 158 -21.87 7.43 -6.87
C PHE A 158 -22.28 7.79 -5.44
N LYS A 159 -23.02 8.89 -5.25
CA LYS A 159 -23.62 9.28 -3.96
C LYS A 159 -24.67 8.29 -3.44
N ALA A 160 -25.22 7.44 -4.31
CA ALA A 160 -26.14 6.38 -3.92
C ALA A 160 -25.44 5.16 -3.30
N GLY A 161 -24.10 5.15 -3.21
CA GLY A 161 -23.35 4.17 -2.44
C GLY A 161 -23.49 4.35 -0.93
N TYR A 162 -22.73 3.56 -0.17
CA TYR A 162 -22.66 3.64 1.30
C TYR A 162 -21.39 4.33 1.78
N GLY A 163 -20.30 4.19 1.03
CA GLY A 163 -18.99 4.69 1.41
C GLY A 163 -18.08 5.00 0.23
N THR A 164 -16.97 5.66 0.51
CA THR A 164 -15.88 5.87 -0.45
C THR A 164 -14.53 5.81 0.25
N VAL A 165 -13.61 5.05 -0.33
CA VAL A 165 -12.23 4.94 0.13
C VAL A 165 -11.32 5.73 -0.81
N LEU A 166 -10.67 6.75 -0.27
CA LEU A 166 -9.75 7.64 -0.98
C LEU A 166 -8.33 7.09 -0.84
N PHE A 167 -7.70 6.74 -1.96
CA PHE A 167 -6.34 6.18 -2.01
C PHE A 167 -5.34 7.25 -2.42
N TYR A 168 -4.29 7.42 -1.63
CA TYR A 168 -3.19 8.34 -1.89
C TYR A 168 -1.85 7.62 -1.84
N GLU A 169 -0.81 8.28 -2.37
CA GLU A 169 0.58 7.97 -2.05
C GLU A 169 1.26 9.22 -1.47
N ASP A 170 2.10 9.02 -0.45
CA ASP A 170 2.89 10.06 0.21
C ASP A 170 4.23 10.27 -0.53
N PRO A 171 4.45 11.44 -1.17
CA PRO A 171 5.70 11.69 -1.90
C PRO A 171 6.95 11.73 -1.02
N ALA A 172 6.83 11.89 0.30
CA ALA A 172 7.99 11.91 1.19
C ALA A 172 8.69 10.55 1.27
N ASP A 173 7.92 9.44 1.34
CA ASP A 173 8.47 8.09 1.32
C ASP A 173 9.08 7.73 -0.04
N VAL A 174 8.49 8.24 -1.13
CA VAL A 174 9.02 8.11 -2.49
C VAL A 174 10.35 8.87 -2.64
N ALA A 175 10.41 10.14 -2.22
CA ALA A 175 11.61 10.97 -2.29
C ALA A 175 12.77 10.36 -1.47
N LYS A 176 12.49 9.89 -0.26
CA LYS A 176 13.45 9.18 0.60
C LYS A 176 14.06 7.95 -0.09
N LEU A 177 13.28 7.21 -0.89
CA LEU A 177 13.80 6.10 -1.69
C LEU A 177 14.65 6.57 -2.87
N GLN A 178 14.29 7.67 -3.54
CA GLN A 178 15.11 8.28 -4.59
C GLN A 178 16.48 8.73 -4.07
N GLU A 179 16.53 9.31 -2.86
CA GLU A 179 17.76 9.68 -2.16
C GLU A 179 18.58 8.46 -1.72
N THR A 180 17.91 7.42 -1.18
CA THR A 180 18.59 6.22 -0.67
C THR A 180 19.15 5.34 -1.79
N PHE A 181 18.48 5.28 -2.94
CA PHE A 181 18.87 4.44 -4.09
C PHE A 181 18.90 5.24 -5.42
N PRO A 182 19.85 6.17 -5.61
CA PRO A 182 19.84 7.09 -6.77
C PRO A 182 19.85 6.40 -8.15
N LEU A 183 20.38 5.17 -8.25
CA LEU A 183 20.36 4.36 -9.47
C LEU A 183 18.94 4.04 -9.98
N TYR A 184 17.94 4.05 -9.09
CA TYR A 184 16.54 3.78 -9.40
C TYR A 184 15.63 4.99 -9.12
N ALA A 185 16.20 6.20 -8.96
CA ALA A 185 15.47 7.40 -8.62
C ALA A 185 14.31 7.72 -9.60
N ASP A 186 14.46 7.41 -10.88
CA ASP A 186 13.42 7.62 -11.89
C ASP A 186 12.30 6.54 -11.85
N LYS A 187 12.48 5.45 -11.09
CA LYS A 187 11.52 4.33 -11.02
C LYS A 187 10.59 4.40 -9.81
N PHE A 188 11.04 4.95 -8.68
CA PHE A 188 10.21 5.02 -7.47
C PHE A 188 8.85 5.71 -7.65
N PRO A 189 8.70 6.80 -8.44
CA PRO A 189 7.39 7.35 -8.77
C PRO A 189 6.46 6.35 -9.47
N GLN A 190 6.98 5.58 -10.44
CA GLN A 190 6.20 4.53 -11.11
C GLN A 190 5.84 3.38 -10.15
N TRP A 191 6.77 2.99 -9.28
CA TRP A 191 6.54 1.92 -8.31
C TRP A 191 5.60 2.33 -7.16
N SER A 192 5.45 3.62 -6.90
CA SER A 192 4.40 4.19 -6.05
C SER A 192 3.01 4.04 -6.69
N GLU A 193 2.86 4.33 -7.99
CA GLU A 193 1.59 4.03 -8.70
C GLU A 193 1.26 2.53 -8.71
N HIS A 194 2.27 1.67 -8.88
CA HIS A 194 2.09 0.21 -8.74
C HIS A 194 1.62 -0.18 -7.33
N THR A 195 2.18 0.45 -6.29
CA THR A 195 1.82 0.23 -4.88
C THR A 195 0.36 0.61 -4.65
N SER A 196 -0.06 1.79 -5.09
CA SER A 196 -1.45 2.24 -4.94
C SER A 196 -2.44 1.32 -5.68
N ALA A 197 -2.10 0.90 -6.90
CA ALA A 197 -2.94 -0.02 -7.68
C ALA A 197 -3.14 -1.39 -7.00
N MET A 198 -2.13 -1.91 -6.30
CA MET A 198 -2.27 -3.14 -5.51
C MET A 198 -3.23 -2.96 -4.32
N HIS A 199 -3.12 -1.84 -3.59
CA HIS A 199 -4.00 -1.53 -2.47
C HIS A 199 -5.46 -1.39 -2.91
N GLN A 200 -5.70 -0.63 -4.00
CA GLN A 200 -7.01 -0.46 -4.61
C GLN A 200 -7.63 -1.81 -5.02
N TYR A 201 -6.83 -2.67 -5.64
CA TYR A 201 -7.27 -3.99 -6.10
C TYR A 201 -7.59 -4.96 -4.95
N ILE A 202 -6.74 -5.00 -3.91
CA ILE A 202 -6.93 -5.91 -2.76
C ILE A 202 -8.17 -5.51 -1.98
N LEU A 203 -8.36 -4.23 -1.64
CA LEU A 203 -9.56 -3.79 -0.92
C LEU A 203 -10.83 -4.04 -1.74
N TRP A 204 -10.82 -3.72 -3.04
CA TRP A 204 -11.96 -3.99 -3.92
C TRP A 204 -12.30 -5.49 -3.95
N THR A 205 -11.30 -6.37 -4.03
CA THR A 205 -11.51 -7.82 -3.94
C THR A 205 -12.09 -8.26 -2.59
N ALA A 206 -11.62 -7.66 -1.48
CA ALA A 206 -12.07 -7.99 -0.13
C ALA A 206 -13.51 -7.51 0.16
N LEU A 207 -13.87 -6.29 -0.23
CA LEU A 207 -15.23 -5.76 -0.05
C LEU A 207 -16.27 -6.59 -0.83
N GLU A 208 -15.96 -7.02 -2.06
CA GLU A 208 -16.85 -7.91 -2.82
C GLU A 208 -16.92 -9.34 -2.27
N ALA A 209 -15.87 -9.83 -1.59
CA ALA A 209 -15.92 -11.12 -0.89
C ALA A 209 -16.89 -11.10 0.31
N GLU A 210 -17.10 -9.93 0.93
CA GLU A 210 -18.12 -9.69 1.97
C GLU A 210 -19.49 -9.26 1.38
N GLY A 211 -19.69 -9.38 0.06
CA GLY A 211 -20.97 -9.14 -0.61
C GLY A 211 -21.32 -7.68 -0.92
N LEU A 212 -20.41 -6.73 -0.70
CA LEU A 212 -20.55 -5.38 -1.23
C LEU A 212 -20.34 -5.36 -2.76
N GLY A 213 -20.72 -4.27 -3.40
CA GLY A 213 -20.31 -3.92 -4.76
C GLY A 213 -19.47 -2.65 -4.73
N ALA A 214 -18.56 -2.48 -5.69
CA ALA A 214 -17.73 -1.28 -5.78
C ALA A 214 -17.42 -0.85 -7.21
N ASN A 215 -17.00 0.41 -7.35
CA ASN A 215 -16.47 0.98 -8.58
C ASN A 215 -15.37 2.03 -8.27
N LEU A 216 -14.35 2.10 -9.12
CA LEU A 216 -13.16 2.93 -8.92
C LEU A 216 -13.21 4.19 -9.80
N GLN A 217 -13.17 5.36 -9.18
CA GLN A 217 -13.22 6.67 -9.82
C GLN A 217 -11.91 7.45 -9.71
N HIS A 218 -11.76 8.44 -10.59
CA HIS A 218 -10.55 9.26 -10.73
C HIS A 218 -10.95 10.72 -11.01
N TYR A 219 -11.42 11.42 -9.97
CA TYR A 219 -11.77 12.84 -9.99
C TYR A 219 -10.63 13.76 -9.48
N ASN A 220 -9.51 13.17 -9.07
CA ASN A 220 -8.22 13.84 -8.88
C ASN A 220 -7.69 14.39 -10.23
N PRO A 221 -7.03 15.57 -10.28
CA PRO A 221 -6.68 16.44 -9.14
C PRO A 221 -7.76 17.47 -8.76
N LEU A 222 -8.95 17.43 -9.40
CA LEU A 222 -9.97 18.50 -9.33
C LEU A 222 -10.54 18.73 -7.92
N ILE A 223 -10.46 17.73 -7.05
CA ILE A 223 -11.06 17.72 -5.70
C ILE A 223 -10.02 17.74 -4.56
N ASP A 224 -8.74 17.56 -4.88
CA ASP A 224 -7.67 17.25 -3.92
C ASP A 224 -7.53 18.32 -2.83
N GLN A 225 -7.53 19.60 -3.21
CA GLN A 225 -7.41 20.73 -2.27
C GLN A 225 -8.61 20.81 -1.30
N GLN A 226 -9.83 20.56 -1.78
CA GLN A 226 -11.04 20.66 -0.96
C GLN A 226 -11.19 19.45 -0.02
N ILE A 227 -10.75 18.27 -0.45
CA ILE A 227 -10.64 17.10 0.42
C ILE A 227 -9.57 17.31 1.49
N ALA A 228 -8.39 17.80 1.12
CA ALA A 228 -7.30 18.05 2.07
C ALA A 228 -7.71 19.02 3.20
N SER A 229 -8.42 20.09 2.87
CA SER A 229 -8.93 21.05 3.86
C SER A 229 -10.11 20.53 4.67
N THR A 230 -11.03 19.76 4.07
CA THR A 230 -12.23 19.25 4.74
C THR A 230 -11.91 18.13 5.74
N TYR A 231 -10.95 17.26 5.41
CA TYR A 231 -10.60 16.06 6.20
C TYR A 231 -9.24 16.15 6.90
N ASN A 232 -8.60 17.33 6.88
CA ASN A 232 -7.29 17.59 7.48
C ASN A 232 -6.21 16.56 7.07
N VAL A 233 -6.14 16.31 5.75
CA VAL A 233 -5.13 15.43 5.12
C VAL A 233 -3.90 16.28 4.75
N ASP A 234 -2.68 15.73 4.81
CA ASP A 234 -1.50 16.45 4.35
C ASP A 234 -1.67 16.79 2.84
N PRO A 235 -1.67 18.08 2.44
CA PRO A 235 -1.88 18.50 1.06
C PRO A 235 -0.76 18.05 0.09
N LYS A 236 0.31 17.41 0.59
CA LYS A 236 1.32 16.73 -0.23
C LYS A 236 0.90 15.32 -0.65
N TRP A 237 -0.02 14.67 0.06
CA TRP A 237 -0.45 13.31 -0.30
C TRP A 237 -1.16 13.34 -1.65
N SER A 238 -0.62 12.61 -2.63
CA SER A 238 -1.11 12.61 -4.01
C SER A 238 -2.32 11.68 -4.10
N LEU A 239 -3.53 12.22 -4.25
CA LEU A 239 -4.75 11.44 -4.43
C LEU A 239 -4.66 10.68 -5.77
N LYS A 240 -4.84 9.36 -5.71
CA LYS A 240 -4.70 8.45 -6.86
C LYS A 240 -6.06 8.02 -7.40
N ALA A 241 -6.96 7.58 -6.52
CA ALA A 241 -8.28 7.08 -6.91
C ALA A 241 -9.29 7.15 -5.75
N GLN A 242 -10.57 6.99 -6.07
CA GLN A 242 -11.69 6.97 -5.12
C GLN A 242 -12.53 5.70 -5.37
N LEU A 243 -12.45 4.72 -4.47
CA LEU A 243 -13.24 3.48 -4.55
C LEU A 243 -14.59 3.69 -3.86
N VAL A 244 -15.65 3.87 -4.65
CA VAL A 244 -17.03 3.96 -4.17
C VAL A 244 -17.54 2.55 -3.92
N PHE A 245 -18.21 2.32 -2.80
CA PHE A 245 -18.77 1.01 -2.45
C PHE A 245 -20.11 1.11 -1.70
N GLY A 246 -20.86 0.01 -1.72
CA GLY A 246 -22.16 -0.14 -1.06
C GLY A 246 -22.77 -1.49 -1.45
N LYS A 247 -23.94 -1.82 -0.92
CA LYS A 247 -24.67 -3.03 -1.31
C LYS A 247 -25.04 -2.97 -2.80
N PRO A 248 -24.87 -4.05 -3.59
CA PRO A 248 -25.25 -4.06 -5.01
C PRO A 248 -26.75 -3.82 -5.21
N ALA A 249 -27.10 -2.82 -6.02
CA ALA A 249 -28.48 -2.50 -6.42
C ALA A 249 -28.80 -2.90 -7.88
N GLY A 250 -27.81 -3.45 -8.60
CA GLY A 250 -27.96 -3.93 -9.97
C GLY A 250 -26.84 -4.88 -10.37
N GLN A 251 -26.94 -5.45 -11.57
CA GLN A 251 -25.95 -6.41 -12.08
C GLN A 251 -24.79 -5.71 -12.80
N PRO A 252 -23.56 -6.26 -12.73
CA PRO A 252 -22.44 -5.74 -13.49
C PRO A 252 -22.58 -6.13 -14.97
N GLY A 253 -22.15 -5.27 -15.88
CA GLY A 253 -22.21 -5.55 -17.32
C GLY A 253 -21.34 -6.75 -17.75
N GLU A 254 -21.29 -7.04 -19.05
CA GLU A 254 -20.41 -8.12 -19.56
C GLU A 254 -18.91 -7.85 -19.25
N LYS A 255 -18.09 -8.90 -19.21
CA LYS A 255 -16.63 -8.83 -19.07
C LYS A 255 -16.01 -9.69 -20.17
N THR A 256 -15.67 -9.07 -21.29
CA THR A 256 -14.95 -9.70 -22.39
C THR A 256 -13.46 -9.84 -22.06
N PHE A 257 -12.77 -10.76 -22.73
CA PHE A 257 -11.34 -11.00 -22.59
C PHE A 257 -10.70 -11.13 -23.97
N LYS A 258 -9.46 -10.64 -24.11
CA LYS A 258 -8.58 -11.02 -25.21
C LYS A 258 -8.17 -12.51 -25.10
N PRO A 259 -7.77 -13.16 -26.21
CA PRO A 259 -7.11 -14.46 -26.19
C PRO A 259 -5.98 -14.51 -25.14
N ILE A 260 -5.78 -15.68 -24.52
CA ILE A 260 -4.85 -15.84 -23.40
C ILE A 260 -3.40 -16.02 -23.88
N ASP A 261 -3.23 -16.61 -25.05
CA ASP A 261 -2.00 -16.80 -25.81
C ASP A 261 -1.39 -15.49 -26.32
N GLU A 262 -2.21 -14.47 -26.63
CA GLU A 262 -1.74 -13.08 -26.82
C GLU A 262 -1.03 -12.50 -25.58
N ARG A 263 -1.21 -13.10 -24.39
CA ARG A 263 -0.93 -12.48 -23.09
C ARG A 263 -0.07 -13.32 -22.15
N VAL A 264 0.15 -14.60 -22.45
CA VAL A 264 0.89 -15.55 -21.60
C VAL A 264 1.79 -16.42 -22.48
N ALA A 265 3.10 -16.11 -22.47
CA ALA A 265 4.12 -16.99 -23.04
C ALA A 265 4.63 -17.96 -21.96
N VAL A 266 4.72 -19.25 -22.30
CA VAL A 266 5.17 -20.32 -21.38
C VAL A 266 6.44 -20.96 -21.93
N HIS A 267 7.49 -21.02 -21.11
CA HIS A 267 8.77 -21.65 -21.45
C HIS A 267 9.22 -22.53 -20.28
N GLY A 268 9.85 -23.68 -20.58
CA GLY A 268 10.40 -24.58 -19.56
C GLY A 268 9.36 -25.37 -18.75
N ALA A 269 8.10 -25.43 -19.19
CA ALA A 269 7.09 -26.31 -18.61
C ALA A 269 7.54 -27.77 -18.67
N LYS A 270 7.27 -28.52 -17.60
CA LYS A 270 7.44 -29.97 -17.52
C LYS A 270 6.06 -30.61 -17.40
N ASN A 271 5.85 -31.68 -18.16
CA ASN A 271 4.70 -32.56 -18.04
C ASN A 271 4.91 -33.55 -16.88
#